data_AF-A0A414B6R5-F1
#
_entry.id   AF-A0A414B6R5-F1
#
_cell.length_a   1.000
_cell.length_b   1.000
_cell.length_c   1.000
_cell.angle_alpha   90.00
_cell.angle_beta   90.00
_cell.angle_gamma   90.00
#
_symmetry.space_group_name_H-M   'P 1'
#
loop_
_entity.id
_entity.type
_entity.pdbx_description
1 polymer ?
#
loop_
_entity_poly.entity_id
_entity_poly.type
_entity_poly.pdbx_seq_one_letter_code
_entity_poly.pdbx_strand_id
1 'polypeptide(L)'
;MYIAEYNIHNKQDWGDIMKVEVGTVVGNLTVDSDSGLRKNRYTVWKCKCICGKEILLDTRTIQRGTVLDCGCITKVKKNIHDISNQRFGRLIAVRPLEKRDQSGGVLWECKCDCGNVCYASGIQLRKGNIKSCGCLSHPTIKNWFGKRFGKLIVIKYVGKQKGVHYWKCKCDCGKETIVSQTNLQNGHTKSCGCLQTESGIKNLKLIEGTSISKLEATNKRLYKTNTSGFNGVYYAKKNRKWIAQISFKRKTYYLGEFDNKQEAIECRKEANRCLYDSFLEKYYSEAKNKRNYR
;
A
#
# COMPACT_ATOMS: atom_id res chain seq x y z
N MET A 1 -22.04 -27.68 44.15
CA MET A 1 -21.59 -27.38 45.52
C MET A 1 -20.09 -27.63 45.60
N TYR A 2 -19.36 -26.52 45.74
CA TYR A 2 -17.96 -26.33 46.14
C TYR A 2 -16.86 -27.30 45.67
N ILE A 3 -16.02 -26.76 44.78
CA ILE A 3 -14.61 -27.11 44.59
C ILE A 3 -13.89 -26.81 45.91
N ALA A 4 -13.27 -27.82 46.53
CA ALA A 4 -12.40 -27.61 47.68
C ALA A 4 -11.02 -27.16 47.19
N GLU A 5 -10.71 -25.88 47.37
CA GLU A 5 -9.36 -25.34 47.23
C GLU A 5 -8.47 -25.90 48.35
N TYR A 6 -7.49 -26.73 48.01
CA TYR A 6 -6.45 -27.11 48.96
C TYR A 6 -5.32 -26.07 48.92
N ASN A 7 -5.32 -25.22 49.94
CA ASN A 7 -4.31 -24.20 50.18
C ASN A 7 -2.99 -24.86 50.60
N ILE A 8 -1.97 -24.73 49.75
CA ILE A 8 -0.59 -25.08 50.08
C ILE A 8 -0.06 -23.93 50.92
N HIS A 9 0.06 -24.10 52.24
CA HIS A 9 1.06 -23.49 53.13
C HIS A 9 0.72 -23.83 54.60
N ASN A 10 1.16 -25.01 55.08
CA ASN A 10 1.47 -25.15 56.50
C ASN A 10 2.50 -26.26 56.74
N LYS A 11 3.65 -25.89 57.30
CA LYS A 11 4.63 -26.78 57.92
C LYS A 11 4.16 -27.00 59.36
N GLN A 12 3.63 -28.18 59.66
CA GLN A 12 3.71 -28.92 60.92
C GLN A 12 2.59 -29.95 60.88
N ASP A 13 2.91 -31.22 60.63
CA ASP A 13 2.19 -32.40 61.13
C ASP A 13 2.89 -33.66 60.58
N TRP A 14 3.76 -34.24 61.42
CA TRP A 14 4.35 -35.56 61.19
C TRP A 14 3.41 -36.65 61.70
N GLY A 15 2.20 -36.70 61.12
CA GLY A 15 1.23 -37.77 61.33
C GLY A 15 1.30 -38.77 60.18
N ASP A 16 1.55 -40.03 60.51
CA ASP A 16 1.54 -41.22 59.65
C ASP A 16 2.42 -41.18 58.40
N ILE A 17 3.68 -41.59 58.58
CA ILE A 17 4.58 -41.94 57.48
C ILE A 17 3.95 -43.12 56.74
N MET A 18 3.26 -42.83 55.63
CA MET A 18 2.72 -43.84 54.72
C MET A 18 3.78 -44.90 54.41
N LYS A 19 3.53 -46.14 54.83
CA LYS A 19 4.43 -47.27 54.55
C LYS A 19 4.27 -47.64 53.08
N VAL A 20 5.34 -47.49 52.30
CA VAL A 20 5.33 -47.84 50.87
C VAL A 20 5.45 -49.35 50.73
N GLU A 21 4.43 -49.98 50.15
CA GLU A 21 4.37 -51.42 49.86
C GLU A 21 4.02 -51.66 48.38
N VAL A 22 4.23 -52.88 47.88
CA VAL A 22 3.81 -53.26 46.52
C VAL A 22 2.31 -53.05 46.37
N GLY A 23 1.88 -52.43 45.26
CA GLY A 23 0.50 -52.02 45.02
C GLY A 23 0.17 -50.59 45.46
N THR A 24 1.08 -49.89 46.14
CA THR A 24 0.89 -48.46 46.48
C THR A 24 0.76 -47.62 45.21
N VAL A 25 -0.31 -46.83 45.11
CA VAL A 25 -0.58 -45.94 43.97
C VAL A 25 -0.24 -44.50 44.32
N VAL A 26 0.56 -43.85 43.48
CA VAL A 26 0.93 -42.43 43.60
C VAL A 26 0.74 -41.76 42.25
N GLY A 27 -0.32 -40.95 42.13
CA GLY A 27 -0.74 -40.38 40.85
C GLY A 27 -1.11 -41.49 39.85
N ASN A 28 -0.38 -41.54 38.74
CA ASN A 28 -0.53 -42.53 37.65
C ASN A 28 0.52 -43.64 37.71
N LEU A 29 1.17 -43.83 38.86
CA LEU A 29 2.19 -44.84 39.11
C LEU A 29 1.72 -45.84 40.16
N THR A 30 1.98 -47.12 39.93
CA THR A 30 1.77 -48.21 40.89
C THR A 30 3.11 -48.85 41.22
N VAL A 31 3.41 -49.02 42.51
CA VAL A 31 4.62 -49.72 42.96
C VAL A 31 4.50 -51.21 42.61
N ASP A 32 5.44 -51.73 41.82
CA ASP A 32 5.43 -53.08 41.27
C ASP A 32 6.34 -54.03 42.08
N SER A 33 7.57 -53.61 42.39
CA SER A 33 8.49 -54.41 43.22
C SER A 33 9.59 -53.56 43.87
N ASP A 34 10.28 -54.10 44.87
CA ASP A 34 11.57 -53.56 45.31
C ASP A 34 12.61 -53.73 44.18
N SER A 35 13.43 -52.70 43.94
CA SER A 35 14.51 -52.76 42.93
C SER A 35 15.81 -53.34 43.48
N GLY A 36 15.92 -53.53 44.81
CA GLY A 36 17.14 -53.93 45.51
C GLY A 36 18.16 -52.80 45.67
N LEU A 37 17.88 -51.61 45.11
CA LEU A 37 18.76 -50.45 45.17
C LEU A 37 18.38 -49.54 46.35
N ARG A 38 19.38 -48.87 46.93
CA ARG A 38 19.19 -47.83 47.95
C ARG A 38 19.81 -46.51 47.51
N LYS A 39 19.12 -45.41 47.75
CA LYS A 39 19.58 -44.04 47.46
C LYS A 39 19.42 -43.17 48.71
N ASN A 40 20.51 -42.58 49.20
CA ASN A 40 20.50 -41.73 50.40
C ASN A 40 19.74 -42.36 51.60
N ARG A 41 19.97 -43.66 51.85
CA ARG A 41 19.32 -44.50 52.88
C ARG A 41 17.86 -44.92 52.62
N TYR A 42 17.23 -44.49 51.53
CA TYR A 42 15.88 -44.92 51.15
C TYR A 42 15.89 -46.08 50.16
N THR A 43 14.94 -47.00 50.29
CA THR A 43 14.66 -48.05 49.30
C THR A 43 14.20 -47.43 47.99
N VAL A 44 14.72 -47.93 46.87
CA VAL A 44 14.27 -47.56 45.53
C VAL A 44 13.33 -48.64 45.02
N TRP A 45 12.16 -48.22 44.56
CA TRP A 45 11.11 -49.11 44.07
C TRP A 45 10.98 -49.03 42.56
N LYS A 46 10.64 -50.17 41.93
CA LYS A 46 10.15 -50.21 40.55
C LYS A 46 8.68 -49.84 40.54
N CYS A 47 8.33 -48.81 39.79
CA CYS A 47 6.94 -48.36 39.63
C CYS A 47 6.51 -48.49 38.16
N LYS A 48 5.34 -49.10 37.93
CA LYS A 48 4.68 -49.14 36.62
C LYS A 48 3.70 -48.00 36.48
N CYS A 49 3.79 -47.28 35.36
CA CYS A 49 2.83 -46.24 35.03
C CYS A 49 1.68 -46.81 34.19
N ILE A 50 0.52 -46.16 34.23
CA ILE A 50 -0.60 -46.45 33.31
C ILE A 50 -0.18 -46.39 31.82
N CYS A 51 0.90 -45.65 31.51
CA CYS A 51 1.52 -45.55 30.19
C CYS A 51 2.23 -46.85 29.74
N GLY A 52 2.35 -47.84 30.62
CA GLY A 52 3.11 -49.08 30.42
C GLY A 52 4.62 -48.96 30.64
N LYS A 53 5.15 -47.77 30.91
CA LYS A 53 6.58 -47.56 31.19
C LYS A 53 6.91 -47.75 32.67
N GLU A 54 8.04 -48.39 32.92
CA GLU A 54 8.61 -48.57 34.26
C GLU A 54 9.58 -47.43 34.61
N ILE A 55 9.51 -46.95 35.85
CA ILE A 55 10.43 -45.96 36.40
C ILE A 55 10.89 -46.37 37.81
N LEU A 56 12.04 -45.85 38.23
CA LEU A 56 12.60 -46.09 39.55
C LEU A 56 12.40 -44.86 40.44
N LEU A 57 11.72 -45.01 41.57
CA LEU A 57 11.49 -43.93 42.54
C LEU A 57 11.90 -44.36 43.95
N ASP A 58 12.52 -43.44 44.71
CA ASP A 58 12.84 -43.72 46.12
C ASP A 58 11.61 -43.55 47.04
N THR A 59 11.62 -44.23 48.19
CA THR A 59 10.52 -44.19 49.18
C THR A 59 10.09 -42.77 49.52
N ARG A 60 11.06 -41.84 49.62
CA ARG A 60 10.78 -40.43 49.94
C ARG A 60 9.98 -39.74 48.82
N THR A 61 10.33 -39.98 47.56
CA THR A 61 9.67 -39.42 46.38
C THR A 61 8.23 -39.93 46.25
N ILE A 62 8.03 -41.21 46.56
CA ILE A 62 6.71 -41.86 46.57
C ILE A 62 5.83 -41.28 47.70
N GLN A 63 6.34 -41.26 48.94
CA GLN A 63 5.61 -40.71 50.09
C GLN A 63 5.21 -39.24 49.93
N ARG A 64 6.08 -38.44 49.31
CA ARG A 64 5.81 -37.01 49.08
C ARG A 64 4.99 -36.73 47.82
N GLY A 65 4.76 -37.75 46.97
CA GLY A 65 4.07 -37.57 45.69
C GLY A 65 4.76 -36.57 44.75
N THR A 66 6.08 -36.38 44.85
CA THR A 66 6.79 -35.39 44.01
C THR A 66 6.92 -35.80 42.55
N VAL A 67 6.71 -37.08 42.25
CA VAL A 67 6.63 -37.62 40.89
C VAL A 67 5.33 -38.43 40.77
N LEU A 68 4.47 -38.06 39.82
CA LEU A 68 3.12 -38.61 39.68
C LEU A 68 2.93 -39.46 38.42
N ASP A 69 3.93 -39.56 37.53
CA ASP A 69 3.86 -40.36 36.31
C ASP A 69 5.26 -40.68 35.73
N CYS A 70 5.32 -41.54 34.72
CA CYS A 70 6.55 -41.96 34.03
C CYS A 70 7.25 -40.82 33.24
N GLY A 71 6.72 -39.60 33.31
CA GLY A 71 6.96 -38.53 32.35
C GLY A 71 6.03 -38.62 31.13
N CYS A 72 5.06 -39.54 31.09
CA CYS A 72 4.05 -39.58 30.01
C CYS A 72 3.05 -38.43 30.10
N ILE A 73 2.78 -37.94 31.31
CA ILE A 73 1.82 -36.86 31.57
C ILE A 73 2.60 -35.59 31.93
N THR A 74 3.65 -35.66 32.75
CA THR A 74 4.46 -34.49 33.16
C THR A 74 5.76 -34.29 32.37
N LYS A 75 6.07 -35.14 31.38
CA LYS A 75 7.09 -34.87 30.33
C LYS A 75 6.55 -35.18 28.94
N VAL A 76 5.36 -34.68 28.64
CA VAL A 76 4.97 -34.49 27.24
C VAL A 76 5.93 -33.45 26.64
N LYS A 77 6.84 -33.93 25.78
CA LYS A 77 7.51 -33.13 24.75
C LYS A 77 6.48 -32.14 24.21
N LYS A 78 6.70 -30.83 24.39
CA LYS A 78 5.81 -29.72 23.96
C LYS A 78 4.81 -30.20 22.91
N ASN A 79 3.56 -30.38 23.35
CA ASN A 79 2.40 -30.59 22.50
C ASN A 79 2.62 -29.89 21.15
N ILE A 80 2.80 -30.67 20.09
CA ILE A 80 2.37 -30.21 18.77
C ILE A 80 0.85 -30.21 18.89
N HIS A 81 0.30 -29.16 19.50
CA HIS A 81 -1.12 -28.91 19.46
C HIS A 81 -1.45 -28.78 17.99
N ASP A 82 -2.18 -29.77 17.47
CA ASP A 82 -2.76 -29.69 16.16
C ASP A 82 -3.77 -28.54 16.17
N ILE A 83 -3.39 -27.46 15.48
CA ILE A 83 -4.22 -26.27 15.33
C ILE A 83 -4.83 -26.22 13.93
N SER A 84 -4.84 -27.34 13.20
CA SER A 84 -5.47 -27.43 11.88
C SER A 84 -6.93 -26.97 11.95
N ASN A 85 -7.32 -26.17 10.96
CA ASN A 85 -8.63 -25.51 10.82
C ASN A 85 -9.02 -24.56 11.96
N GLN A 86 -8.13 -24.29 12.92
CA GLN A 86 -8.41 -23.27 13.94
C GLN A 86 -8.19 -21.86 13.39
N ARG A 87 -9.09 -20.96 13.78
CA ARG A 87 -9.08 -19.55 13.38
C ARG A 87 -8.35 -18.70 14.42
N PHE A 88 -7.37 -17.93 13.97
CA PHE A 88 -6.61 -16.97 14.76
C PHE A 88 -6.77 -15.57 14.14
N GLY A 89 -7.79 -14.85 14.57
CA GLY A 89 -8.19 -13.59 13.94
C GLY A 89 -8.66 -13.80 12.50
N ARG A 90 -7.88 -13.29 11.53
CA ARG A 90 -8.13 -13.45 10.08
C ARG A 90 -7.43 -14.66 9.46
N LEU A 91 -6.68 -15.43 10.24
CA LEU A 91 -5.95 -16.60 9.76
C LEU A 91 -6.67 -17.90 10.10
N ILE A 92 -6.62 -18.87 9.21
CA ILE A 92 -7.01 -20.26 9.44
C ILE A 92 -5.76 -21.11 9.23
N ALA A 93 -5.34 -21.84 10.25
CA ALA A 93 -4.19 -22.75 10.13
C ALA A 93 -4.59 -23.98 9.30
N VAL A 94 -3.81 -24.30 8.26
CA VAL A 94 -4.13 -25.37 7.30
C VAL A 94 -3.35 -26.64 7.64
N ARG A 95 -2.02 -26.53 7.78
CA ARG A 95 -1.15 -27.67 8.05
C ARG A 95 0.16 -27.24 8.70
N PRO A 96 0.80 -28.12 9.51
CA PRO A 96 2.13 -27.89 10.02
C PRO A 96 3.18 -28.08 8.92
N LEU A 97 4.31 -27.39 9.07
CA LEU A 97 5.51 -27.55 8.25
C LEU A 97 6.61 -28.20 9.10
N GLU A 98 7.56 -28.86 8.43
CA GLU A 98 8.74 -29.44 9.08
C GLU A 98 9.70 -28.36 9.63
N LYS A 99 9.57 -27.12 9.14
CA LYS A 99 10.39 -25.98 9.56
C LYS A 99 9.98 -25.44 10.92
N ARG A 100 10.96 -24.99 11.69
CA ARG A 100 10.77 -24.36 13.00
C ARG A 100 11.17 -22.89 12.98
N ASP A 101 10.56 -22.10 13.86
CA ASP A 101 10.98 -20.73 14.12
C ASP A 101 12.23 -20.66 15.03
N GLN A 102 12.77 -19.45 15.22
CA GLN A 102 13.92 -19.19 16.09
C GLN A 102 13.69 -19.57 17.57
N SER A 103 12.43 -19.66 18.00
CA SER A 103 12.02 -20.06 19.35
C SER A 103 11.71 -21.56 19.46
N GLY A 104 12.00 -22.34 18.40
CA GLY A 104 11.77 -23.78 18.32
C GLY A 104 10.31 -24.21 18.12
N GLY A 105 9.40 -23.27 17.82
CA GLY A 105 7.99 -23.51 17.52
C GLY A 105 7.78 -24.04 16.09
N VAL A 106 6.81 -24.93 15.92
CA VAL A 106 6.42 -25.47 14.59
C VAL A 106 5.80 -24.34 13.75
N LEU A 107 6.26 -24.17 12.52
CA LEU A 107 5.65 -23.25 11.55
C LEU A 107 4.41 -23.89 10.91
N TRP A 108 3.39 -23.07 10.70
CA TRP A 108 2.12 -23.47 10.11
C TRP A 108 1.85 -22.67 8.85
N GLU A 109 1.38 -23.34 7.80
CA GLU A 109 0.77 -22.69 6.65
C GLU A 109 -0.62 -22.21 7.03
N CYS A 110 -0.89 -20.92 6.86
CA CYS A 110 -2.16 -20.29 7.25
C CYS A 110 -2.78 -19.58 6.05
N LYS A 111 -4.09 -19.77 5.85
CA LYS A 111 -4.90 -19.01 4.89
C LYS A 111 -5.52 -17.79 5.58
N CYS A 112 -5.34 -16.61 4.99
CA CYS A 112 -5.90 -15.38 5.50
C CYS A 112 -7.23 -15.04 4.82
N ASP A 113 -8.15 -14.37 5.53
CA ASP A 113 -9.41 -13.85 4.97
C ASP A 113 -9.18 -12.89 3.78
N CYS A 114 -7.98 -12.30 3.64
CA CYS A 114 -7.63 -11.47 2.49
C CYS A 114 -7.21 -12.26 1.24
N GLY A 115 -7.25 -13.60 1.28
CA GLY A 115 -6.87 -14.50 0.19
C GLY A 115 -5.38 -14.86 0.14
N ASN A 116 -4.53 -14.22 0.94
CA ASN A 116 -3.11 -14.54 0.99
C ASN A 116 -2.80 -15.72 1.92
N VAL A 117 -1.76 -16.48 1.58
CA VAL A 117 -1.17 -17.52 2.43
C VAL A 117 0.04 -16.94 3.17
N CYS A 118 0.19 -17.27 4.45
CA CYS A 118 1.37 -16.90 5.23
C CYS A 118 1.83 -18.02 6.14
N TYR A 119 3.09 -17.95 6.57
CA TYR A 119 3.70 -18.92 7.46
C TYR A 119 3.89 -18.32 8.84
N ALA A 120 3.27 -18.91 9.86
CA ALA A 120 3.27 -18.38 11.20
C ALA A 120 3.58 -19.47 12.22
N SER A 121 4.25 -19.09 13.30
CA SER A 121 4.55 -20.01 14.40
C SER A 121 3.27 -20.35 15.17
N GLY A 122 3.02 -21.63 15.42
CA GLY A 122 1.86 -22.09 16.20
C GLY A 122 1.82 -21.51 17.61
N ILE A 123 2.99 -21.22 18.20
CA ILE A 123 3.10 -20.57 19.51
C ILE A 123 2.61 -19.12 19.42
N GLN A 124 3.02 -18.39 18.38
CA GLN A 124 2.66 -16.98 18.17
C GLN A 124 1.18 -16.80 17.79
N LEU A 125 0.61 -17.77 17.06
CA LEU A 125 -0.82 -17.82 16.74
C LEU A 125 -1.66 -17.98 18.01
N ARG A 126 -1.35 -18.97 18.87
CA ARG A 126 -2.07 -19.21 20.13
C ARG A 126 -1.91 -18.09 21.15
N LYS A 127 -0.73 -17.46 21.22
CA LYS A 127 -0.50 -16.27 22.05
C LYS A 127 -1.26 -15.04 21.54
N GLY A 128 -1.81 -15.08 20.33
CA GLY A 128 -2.52 -13.97 19.72
C GLY A 128 -1.60 -12.86 19.20
N ASN A 129 -0.29 -13.11 19.06
CA ASN A 129 0.65 -12.13 18.52
C ASN A 129 0.53 -12.00 17.00
N ILE A 130 0.15 -13.09 16.32
CA ILE A 130 -0.10 -13.12 14.88
C ILE A 130 -1.60 -13.40 14.66
N LYS A 131 -2.34 -12.39 14.16
CA LYS A 131 -3.79 -12.47 13.89
C LYS A 131 -4.14 -12.28 12.41
N SER A 132 -3.14 -12.07 11.56
CA SER A 132 -3.28 -11.86 10.12
C SER A 132 -1.95 -12.13 9.42
N CYS A 133 -1.96 -12.23 8.09
CA CYS A 133 -0.74 -12.34 7.28
C CYS A 133 0.10 -11.03 7.24
N GLY A 134 -0.06 -10.15 8.23
CA GLY A 134 0.47 -8.79 8.23
C GLY A 134 -0.48 -7.74 7.63
N CYS A 135 -1.67 -8.14 7.15
CA CYS A 135 -2.66 -7.21 6.59
C CYS A 135 -3.37 -6.33 7.64
N LEU A 136 -3.22 -6.64 8.94
CA LEU A 136 -3.67 -5.78 10.04
C LEU A 136 -2.59 -4.78 10.50
N SER A 137 -1.30 -5.18 10.46
CA SER A 137 -0.17 -4.40 11.00
C SER A 137 0.50 -3.52 9.95
N HIS A 138 0.36 -3.84 8.68
CA HIS A 138 0.44 -2.80 7.66
C HIS A 138 -0.86 -2.02 7.78
N PRO A 139 -0.84 -0.68 7.98
CA PRO A 139 -2.02 0.09 7.64
C PRO A 139 -2.31 -0.33 6.22
N THR A 140 -3.47 -0.97 6.03
CA THR A 140 -3.91 -1.48 4.74
C THR A 140 -3.51 -0.41 3.75
N ILE A 141 -2.60 -0.73 2.83
CA ILE A 141 -2.55 0.02 1.60
C ILE A 141 -4.01 -0.04 1.17
N LYS A 142 -4.76 1.06 1.36
CA LYS A 142 -6.15 1.18 0.93
C LYS A 142 -6.12 0.54 -0.44
N ASN A 143 -6.82 -0.56 -0.70
CA ASN A 143 -6.65 -1.16 -2.02
C ASN A 143 -7.23 -0.15 -3.01
N TRP A 144 -6.35 0.58 -3.69
CA TRP A 144 -6.73 1.62 -4.64
C TRP A 144 -7.03 0.99 -6.01
N PHE A 145 -6.70 -0.29 -6.21
CA PHE A 145 -6.97 -1.01 -7.45
C PHE A 145 -8.44 -0.86 -7.87
N GLY A 146 -8.67 -0.49 -9.12
CA GLY A 146 -9.99 -0.24 -9.68
C GLY A 146 -10.64 1.08 -9.28
N LYS A 147 -10.09 1.83 -8.31
CA LYS A 147 -10.64 3.14 -7.94
C LYS A 147 -10.37 4.17 -9.04
N ARG A 148 -11.40 4.99 -9.29
CA ARG A 148 -11.39 6.06 -10.28
C ARG A 148 -11.14 7.42 -9.62
N PHE A 149 -10.23 8.19 -10.20
CA PHE A 149 -9.86 9.56 -9.82
C PHE A 149 -9.94 10.44 -11.06
N GLY A 150 -11.08 11.11 -11.25
CA GLY A 150 -11.36 11.82 -12.50
C GLY A 150 -11.39 10.85 -13.69
N LYS A 151 -10.48 11.06 -14.66
CA LYS A 151 -10.30 10.19 -15.84
C LYS A 151 -9.32 9.03 -15.60
N LEU A 152 -8.76 8.87 -14.41
CA LEU A 152 -7.76 7.84 -14.10
C LEU A 152 -8.35 6.68 -13.33
N ILE A 153 -8.07 5.44 -13.74
CA ILE A 153 -8.38 4.21 -13.01
C ILE A 153 -7.07 3.59 -12.55
N VAL A 154 -6.95 3.30 -11.25
CA VAL A 154 -5.74 2.67 -10.69
C VAL A 154 -5.66 1.21 -11.12
N ILE A 155 -4.55 0.83 -11.75
CA ILE A 155 -4.32 -0.52 -12.30
C ILE A 155 -3.25 -1.31 -11.55
N LYS A 156 -2.26 -0.68 -10.91
CA LYS A 156 -1.20 -1.42 -10.22
C LYS A 156 -0.50 -0.56 -9.17
N TYR A 157 -0.08 -1.19 -8.07
CA TYR A 157 0.82 -0.57 -7.11
C TYR A 157 2.27 -0.61 -7.64
N VAL A 158 2.97 0.52 -7.63
CA VAL A 158 4.34 0.61 -8.16
C VAL A 158 5.38 0.47 -7.04
N GLY A 159 5.11 1.06 -5.88
CA GLY A 159 6.04 1.02 -4.75
C GLY A 159 6.02 2.30 -3.93
N LYS A 160 6.99 2.43 -3.02
CA LYS A 160 7.16 3.58 -2.15
C LYS A 160 8.49 4.25 -2.48
N GLN A 161 8.46 5.55 -2.75
CA GLN A 161 9.66 6.36 -3.00
C GLN A 161 9.63 7.60 -2.10
N LYS A 162 10.72 7.88 -1.38
CA LYS A 162 10.85 9.01 -0.44
C LYS A 162 9.64 9.14 0.51
N GLY A 163 9.16 8.03 1.06
CA GLY A 163 8.01 8.04 1.97
C GLY A 163 6.63 8.03 1.30
N VAL A 164 6.55 8.27 -0.02
CA VAL A 164 5.28 8.42 -0.76
C VAL A 164 4.98 7.17 -1.59
N HIS A 165 3.72 6.72 -1.56
CA HIS A 165 3.23 5.58 -2.35
C HIS A 165 2.89 6.01 -3.78
N TYR A 166 3.27 5.22 -4.77
CA TYR A 166 3.01 5.46 -6.19
C TYR A 166 2.15 4.37 -6.81
N TRP A 167 1.27 4.80 -7.71
CA TRP A 167 0.27 3.97 -8.35
C TRP A 167 0.30 4.17 -9.87
N LYS A 168 0.30 3.07 -10.60
CA LYS A 168 0.10 3.06 -12.05
C LYS A 168 -1.40 3.18 -12.32
N CYS A 169 -1.77 4.13 -13.16
CA CYS A 169 -3.14 4.43 -13.51
C CYS A 169 -3.33 4.40 -15.03
N LYS A 170 -4.46 3.88 -15.50
CA LYS A 170 -4.90 3.97 -16.89
C LYS A 170 -5.90 5.11 -17.02
N CYS A 171 -5.68 6.00 -17.97
CA CYS A 171 -6.59 7.09 -18.26
C CYS A 171 -7.66 6.68 -19.26
N ASP A 172 -8.82 7.34 -19.24
CA ASP A 172 -9.84 7.22 -20.29
C ASP A 172 -9.27 7.56 -21.69
N CYS A 173 -8.17 8.34 -21.74
CA CYS A 173 -7.40 8.65 -22.95
C CYS A 173 -6.64 7.43 -23.52
N GLY A 174 -6.66 6.28 -22.86
CA GLY A 174 -5.89 5.08 -23.19
C GLY A 174 -4.45 5.07 -22.67
N LYS A 175 -3.85 6.24 -22.39
CA LYS A 175 -2.48 6.33 -21.86
C LYS A 175 -2.41 5.95 -20.39
N GLU A 176 -1.28 5.38 -20.02
CA GLU A 176 -0.95 5.03 -18.64
C GLU A 176 -0.05 6.10 -18.03
N THR A 177 -0.18 6.32 -16.72
CA THR A 177 0.66 7.27 -15.98
C THR A 177 0.91 6.77 -14.55
N ILE A 178 2.03 7.18 -13.96
CA ILE A 178 2.38 6.88 -12.57
C ILE A 178 2.11 8.12 -11.74
N VAL A 179 1.29 7.97 -10.70
CA VAL A 179 0.83 9.09 -9.88
C VAL A 179 1.05 8.76 -8.40
N SER A 180 1.44 9.76 -7.62
CA SER A 180 1.54 9.61 -6.17
C SER A 180 0.14 9.48 -5.54
N GLN A 181 0.05 8.72 -4.46
CA GLN A 181 -1.19 8.53 -3.72
C GLN A 181 -1.76 9.86 -3.22
N THR A 182 -0.90 10.76 -2.72
CA THR A 182 -1.30 12.09 -2.24
C THR A 182 -1.96 12.92 -3.34
N ASN A 183 -1.44 12.87 -4.57
CA ASN A 183 -2.00 13.62 -5.69
C ASN A 183 -3.34 13.04 -6.18
N LEU A 184 -3.53 11.72 -6.08
CA LEU A 184 -4.82 11.08 -6.36
C LEU A 184 -5.86 11.43 -5.27
N GLN A 185 -5.45 11.41 -4.00
CA GLN A 185 -6.30 11.75 -2.85
C GLN A 185 -6.79 13.20 -2.89
N ASN A 186 -5.87 14.14 -3.07
CA ASN A 186 -6.18 15.57 -3.06
C ASN A 186 -6.76 16.06 -4.40
N GLY A 187 -6.86 15.17 -5.40
CA GLY A 187 -7.42 15.48 -6.71
C GLY A 187 -6.53 16.40 -7.57
N HIS A 188 -5.24 16.54 -7.25
CA HIS A 188 -4.29 17.32 -8.07
C HIS A 188 -4.02 16.66 -9.42
N THR A 189 -4.15 15.33 -9.51
CA THR A 189 -3.96 14.59 -10.77
C THR A 189 -5.24 13.86 -11.15
N LYS A 190 -5.95 14.40 -12.17
CA LYS A 190 -7.25 13.88 -12.64
C LYS A 190 -7.18 13.21 -14.02
N SER A 191 -6.02 13.24 -14.70
CA SER A 191 -5.84 12.65 -16.04
C SER A 191 -4.37 12.38 -16.35
N CYS A 192 -4.13 11.72 -17.50
CA CYS A 192 -2.81 11.52 -18.12
C CYS A 192 -2.12 12.83 -18.58
N GLY A 193 -2.74 14.00 -18.37
CA GLY A 193 -2.36 15.29 -18.97
C GLY A 193 -3.25 15.71 -20.15
N CYS A 194 -4.06 14.79 -20.69
CA CYS A 194 -4.95 15.07 -21.82
C CYS A 194 -5.97 16.18 -21.54
N LEU A 195 -6.41 16.34 -20.28
CA LEU A 195 -7.34 17.42 -19.91
C LEU A 195 -6.70 18.81 -20.11
N GLN A 196 -5.40 18.95 -19.84
CA GLN A 196 -4.70 20.22 -20.04
C GLN A 196 -4.51 20.50 -21.54
N THR A 197 -4.28 19.46 -22.34
CA THR A 197 -4.22 19.58 -23.81
C THR A 197 -5.58 19.97 -24.40
N GLU A 198 -6.66 19.29 -24.00
CA GLU A 198 -8.03 19.60 -24.45
C GLU A 198 -8.46 21.01 -24.04
N SER A 199 -8.26 21.39 -22.77
CA SER A 199 -8.58 22.72 -22.27
C SER A 199 -7.70 23.80 -22.90
N GLY A 200 -6.41 23.52 -23.11
CA GLY A 200 -5.49 24.43 -23.82
C GLY A 200 -5.94 24.68 -25.25
N ILE A 201 -6.32 23.63 -25.99
CA ILE A 201 -6.83 23.72 -27.36
C ILE A 201 -8.19 24.44 -27.40
N LYS A 202 -9.12 24.09 -26.51
CA LYS A 202 -10.43 24.76 -26.40
C LYS A 202 -10.27 26.26 -26.08
N ASN A 203 -9.40 26.60 -25.13
CA ASN A 203 -9.14 27.98 -24.74
C ASN A 203 -8.41 28.77 -25.83
N LEU A 204 -7.60 28.11 -26.67
CA LEU A 204 -6.87 28.78 -27.75
C LEU A 204 -7.75 29.14 -28.96
N LYS A 205 -9.01 28.66 -29.05
CA LYS A 205 -9.96 28.92 -30.16
C LYS A 205 -9.22 28.97 -31.52
N LEU A 206 -8.52 27.89 -31.84
CA LEU A 206 -7.70 27.80 -33.05
C LEU A 206 -8.60 27.57 -34.27
N ILE A 207 -8.51 28.47 -35.25
CA ILE A 207 -9.28 28.43 -36.50
C ILE A 207 -8.29 28.65 -37.63
N GLU A 208 -8.21 27.68 -38.55
CA GLU A 208 -7.26 27.71 -39.68
C GLU A 208 -5.80 27.96 -39.23
N GLY A 209 -5.42 27.39 -38.08
CA GLY A 209 -4.07 27.54 -37.51
C GLY A 209 -3.79 28.90 -36.84
N THR A 210 -4.79 29.77 -36.72
CA THR A 210 -4.71 31.07 -36.04
C THR A 210 -5.51 31.04 -34.73
N SER A 211 -4.90 31.46 -33.62
CA SER A 211 -5.61 31.59 -32.34
C SER A 211 -6.28 32.95 -32.25
N ILE A 212 -7.61 32.98 -32.18
CA ILE A 212 -8.40 34.22 -32.12
C ILE A 212 -7.95 35.11 -30.96
N SER A 213 -7.81 34.53 -29.76
CA SER A 213 -7.39 35.27 -28.57
C SER A 213 -5.98 35.84 -28.67
N LYS A 214 -5.06 35.16 -29.36
CA LYS A 214 -3.73 35.71 -29.63
C LYS A 214 -3.79 36.84 -30.66
N LEU A 215 -4.60 36.71 -31.71
CA LEU A 215 -4.78 37.74 -32.72
C LEU A 215 -5.29 39.06 -32.10
N GLU A 216 -6.32 38.97 -31.25
CA GLU A 216 -6.89 40.11 -30.51
C GLU A 216 -5.88 40.75 -29.55
N ALA A 217 -5.10 39.93 -28.84
CA ALA A 217 -4.08 40.41 -27.92
C ALA A 217 -2.90 41.09 -28.65
N THR A 218 -2.45 40.54 -29.78
CA THR A 218 -1.36 41.13 -30.58
C THR A 218 -1.75 42.47 -31.20
N ASN A 219 -3.04 42.69 -31.51
CA ASN A 219 -3.53 44.00 -31.95
C ASN A 219 -3.58 45.03 -30.82
N LYS A 220 -3.77 44.61 -29.56
CA LYS A 220 -3.95 45.52 -28.42
C LYS A 220 -2.69 45.76 -27.59
N ARG A 221 -1.71 44.85 -27.62
CA ARG A 221 -0.53 44.88 -26.73
C ARG A 221 0.77 44.86 -27.52
N LEU A 222 1.65 45.81 -27.22
CA LEU A 222 3.02 45.86 -27.76
C LEU A 222 3.92 44.79 -27.12
N TYR A 223 4.82 44.22 -27.92
CA TYR A 223 5.90 43.37 -27.40
C TYR A 223 6.90 44.18 -26.58
N LYS A 224 7.48 43.58 -25.53
CA LYS A 224 8.49 44.24 -24.68
C LYS A 224 9.72 44.72 -25.46
N THR A 225 10.07 44.00 -26.52
CA THR A 225 11.19 44.31 -27.41
C THR A 225 10.83 45.28 -28.54
N ASN A 226 9.60 45.81 -28.54
CA ASN A 226 9.15 46.70 -29.60
C ASN A 226 9.76 48.10 -29.41
N THR A 227 10.44 48.58 -30.45
CA THR A 227 11.08 49.91 -30.49
C THR A 227 10.38 50.89 -31.43
N SER A 228 9.47 50.41 -32.29
CA SER A 228 8.75 51.22 -33.27
C SER A 228 7.44 51.79 -32.73
N GLY A 229 6.93 51.31 -31.59
CA GLY A 229 5.58 51.62 -31.12
C GLY A 229 4.48 50.89 -31.88
N PHE A 230 4.81 49.99 -32.83
CA PHE A 230 3.82 49.20 -33.56
C PHE A 230 4.32 47.78 -33.86
N ASN A 231 3.53 46.76 -33.53
CA ASN A 231 3.93 45.36 -33.72
C ASN A 231 4.10 45.02 -35.21
N GLY A 232 5.23 44.43 -35.56
CA GLY A 232 5.55 44.06 -36.95
C GLY A 232 6.14 45.18 -37.79
N VAL A 233 6.43 46.34 -37.19
CA VAL A 233 7.21 47.42 -37.82
C VAL A 233 8.55 47.54 -37.11
N TYR A 234 9.67 47.56 -37.83
CA TYR A 234 10.99 47.74 -37.24
C TYR A 234 11.96 48.42 -38.20
N TYR A 235 12.99 49.06 -37.66
CA TYR A 235 14.02 49.74 -38.45
C TYR A 235 15.15 48.77 -38.82
N ALA A 236 15.37 48.55 -40.11
CA ALA A 236 16.43 47.71 -40.62
C ALA A 236 17.70 48.52 -40.88
N LYS A 237 18.67 48.46 -39.95
CA LYS A 237 19.92 49.23 -40.01
C LYS A 237 20.72 49.03 -41.29
N LYS A 238 20.73 47.82 -41.85
CA LYS A 238 21.50 47.48 -43.07
C LYS A 238 21.04 48.28 -44.29
N ASN A 239 19.74 48.40 -44.47
CA ASN A 239 19.15 49.06 -45.64
C ASN A 239 18.67 50.48 -45.32
N ARG A 240 18.82 50.93 -44.06
CA ARG A 240 18.37 52.22 -43.53
C ARG A 240 16.87 52.51 -43.74
N LYS A 241 16.05 51.47 -43.91
CA LYS A 241 14.60 51.55 -44.14
C LYS A 241 13.78 50.96 -42.99
N TRP A 242 12.53 51.42 -42.88
CA TRP A 242 11.51 50.83 -42.02
C TRP A 242 10.84 49.67 -42.75
N ILE A 243 10.81 48.50 -42.12
CA ILE A 243 10.17 47.30 -42.67
C ILE A 243 8.86 47.05 -41.94
N ALA A 244 7.81 46.77 -42.71
CA ALA A 244 6.53 46.30 -42.19
C ALA A 244 6.29 44.83 -42.57
N GLN A 245 5.86 44.02 -41.60
CA GLN A 245 5.49 42.62 -41.82
C GLN A 245 4.31 42.21 -40.94
N ILE A 246 3.52 41.26 -41.43
CA ILE A 246 2.38 40.67 -40.73
C ILE A 246 2.46 39.15 -40.74
N SER A 247 2.18 38.50 -39.61
CA SER A 247 2.13 37.03 -39.54
C SER A 247 0.70 36.57 -39.38
N PHE A 248 0.17 35.84 -40.36
CA PHE A 248 -1.21 35.36 -40.37
C PHE A 248 -1.26 33.91 -40.88
N LYS A 249 -2.11 33.06 -40.28
CA LYS A 249 -2.26 31.64 -40.67
C LYS A 249 -0.92 30.89 -40.77
N ARG A 250 -0.03 31.10 -39.79
CA ARG A 250 1.32 30.50 -39.71
C ARG A 250 2.27 30.89 -40.85
N LYS A 251 1.93 31.89 -41.67
CA LYS A 251 2.81 32.49 -42.69
C LYS A 251 3.12 33.93 -42.32
N THR A 252 4.34 34.37 -42.62
CA THR A 252 4.74 35.78 -42.47
C THR A 252 4.75 36.42 -43.84
N TYR A 253 4.03 37.53 -43.98
CA TYR A 253 3.93 38.33 -45.19
C TYR A 253 4.75 39.60 -45.00
N TYR A 254 5.68 39.82 -45.91
CA TYR A 254 6.39 41.07 -46.04
C TYR A 254 5.49 42.09 -46.73
N LEU A 255 5.28 43.25 -46.11
CA LEU A 255 4.38 44.28 -46.61
C LEU A 255 5.10 45.37 -47.41
N GLY A 256 6.39 45.59 -47.11
CA GLY A 256 7.20 46.57 -47.80
C GLY A 256 8.33 47.14 -46.93
N GLU A 257 9.15 47.94 -47.58
CA GLU A 257 10.15 48.81 -46.98
C GLU A 257 9.82 50.27 -47.28
N PHE A 258 10.03 51.13 -46.29
CA PHE A 258 9.60 52.53 -46.31
C PHE A 258 10.72 53.41 -45.77
N ASP A 259 10.84 54.63 -46.28
CA ASP A 259 11.81 55.60 -45.77
C ASP A 259 11.30 56.23 -44.46
N ASN A 260 9.98 56.45 -44.37
CA ASN A 260 9.34 56.99 -43.19
C ASN A 260 8.74 55.89 -42.29
N LYS A 261 8.92 56.05 -40.98
CA LYS A 261 8.32 55.19 -39.95
C LYS A 261 6.80 55.17 -40.05
N GLN A 262 6.19 56.33 -40.31
CA GLN A 262 4.74 56.49 -40.29
C GLN A 262 4.06 55.71 -41.43
N GLU A 263 4.63 55.74 -42.63
CA GLU A 263 4.16 54.98 -43.80
C GLU A 263 4.19 53.48 -43.54
N ALA A 264 5.26 52.98 -42.92
CA ALA A 264 5.35 51.57 -42.54
C ALA A 264 4.26 51.17 -41.53
N ILE A 265 3.90 52.07 -40.60
CA ILE A 265 2.82 51.86 -39.63
C ILE A 265 1.46 51.85 -40.33
N GLU A 266 1.22 52.77 -41.26
CA GLU A 266 -0.03 52.85 -42.03
C GLU A 266 -0.23 51.61 -42.89
N CYS A 267 0.80 51.18 -43.63
CA CYS A 267 0.77 49.93 -44.39
C CYS A 267 0.47 48.73 -43.48
N ARG A 268 1.07 48.69 -42.28
CA ARG A 268 0.82 47.63 -41.31
C ARG A 268 -0.61 47.67 -40.74
N LYS A 269 -1.18 48.86 -40.49
CA LYS A 269 -2.58 49.05 -40.06
C LYS A 269 -3.55 48.58 -41.14
N GLU A 270 -3.29 48.91 -42.39
CA GLU A 270 -4.10 48.47 -43.52
C GLU A 270 -4.09 46.95 -43.65
N ALA A 271 -2.91 46.33 -43.51
CA ALA A 271 -2.80 44.87 -43.49
C ALA A 271 -3.55 44.23 -42.30
N ASN A 272 -3.59 44.87 -41.13
CA ASN A 272 -4.42 44.41 -40.02
C ASN A 272 -5.91 44.46 -40.38
N ARG A 273 -6.38 45.55 -40.98
CA ARG A 273 -7.78 45.70 -41.40
C ARG A 273 -8.19 44.61 -42.39
N CYS A 274 -7.39 44.43 -43.44
CA CYS A 274 -7.69 43.48 -44.50
C CYS A 274 -7.60 42.01 -44.06
N LEU A 275 -6.61 41.66 -43.23
CA LEU A 275 -6.36 40.26 -42.88
C LEU A 275 -6.95 39.86 -41.54
N TYR A 276 -6.78 40.68 -40.49
CA TYR A 276 -7.20 40.32 -39.15
C TYR A 276 -8.68 40.68 -38.92
N ASP A 277 -9.09 41.91 -39.22
CA ASP A 277 -10.45 42.36 -38.90
C ASP A 277 -11.49 41.61 -39.74
N SER A 278 -11.26 41.47 -41.06
CA SER A 278 -12.10 40.65 -41.94
C SER A 278 -12.23 39.19 -41.45
N PHE A 279 -11.14 38.60 -40.93
CA PHE A 279 -11.17 37.25 -40.39
C PHE A 279 -11.93 37.14 -39.08
N LEU A 280 -11.78 38.12 -38.19
CA LEU A 280 -12.51 38.18 -36.92
C LEU A 280 -14.01 38.37 -37.13
N GLU A 281 -14.41 39.23 -38.06
CA GLU A 281 -15.82 39.45 -38.42
C GLU A 281 -16.48 38.17 -38.94
N LYS A 282 -15.81 37.46 -39.85
CA LYS A 282 -16.27 36.15 -40.34
C LYS A 282 -16.40 35.14 -39.21
N TYR A 283 -15.43 35.08 -38.30
CA TYR A 283 -15.50 34.17 -37.15
C TYR A 283 -16.70 34.46 -36.24
N TYR A 284 -16.91 35.71 -35.86
CA TYR A 284 -17.97 36.09 -34.92
C TYR A 284 -19.37 35.96 -35.51
N SER A 285 -19.53 36.24 -36.81
CA SER A 285 -20.80 36.02 -37.52
C SER A 285 -21.19 34.53 -37.57
N GLU A 286 -20.25 33.64 -37.93
CA GLU A 286 -20.47 32.20 -37.92
C GLU A 286 -20.79 31.65 -36.52
N ALA A 287 -20.12 32.17 -35.49
CA ALA A 287 -20.36 31.78 -34.10
C ALA A 287 -21.75 32.20 -33.59
N LYS A 288 -22.25 33.38 -34.01
CA LYS A 288 -23.59 33.87 -33.69
C LYS A 288 -24.67 33.02 -34.36
N ASN A 289 -24.47 32.67 -35.63
CA ASN A 289 -25.37 31.79 -36.36
C ASN A 289 -25.51 30.42 -35.69
N LYS A 290 -24.40 29.80 -35.24
CA LYS A 290 -24.44 28.50 -34.53
C LYS A 290 -25.15 28.53 -33.17
N ARG A 291 -25.25 29.70 -32.53
CA ARG A 291 -25.96 29.86 -31.25
C ARG A 291 -27.47 30.04 -31.44
N ASN A 292 -27.90 30.59 -32.57
CA ASN A 292 -29.31 30.83 -32.87
C ASN A 292 -30.06 29.59 -33.38
N TYR A 293 -29.35 28.52 -33.75
CA TYR A 293 -29.92 27.24 -34.21
C TYR A 293 -29.86 26.13 -33.13
N ARG A 294 -29.69 26.51 -31.86
CA ARG A 294 -29.59 25.57 -30.72
C ARG A 294 -30.70 25.79 -29.71
#